data_AF-A0A1V5X5Y4-F1
#
_entry.id   AF-A0A1V5X5Y4-F1
#
_cell.length_a   1.000
_cell.length_b   1.000
_cell.length_c   1.000
_cell.angle_alpha   90.00
_cell.angle_beta   90.00
_cell.angle_gamma   90.00
#
_symmetry.space_group_name_H-M   'P 1'
#
loop_
_entity.id
_entity.type
_entity.pdbx_description
1 polymer ?
#
loop_
_entity_poly.entity_id
_entity_poly.type
_entity_poly.pdbx_seq_one_letter_code
_entity_poly.pdbx_strand_id
1 'polypeptide(L)'
;MRSYSWLSSFAVAVMLFACRPQSNQADGANEPTVRNETIPMVRSSSAPASAQQLALLDGLGVGDELEGYEVVWIGAVRADGGMEIRLEAGGQRMRLVIALISDTPRPPVRTEKYGLYYEGLDVTHAAGEEESLRVLEALAKRVRNVEAKVPTPAGLGQLRPPSTPL
;
A
#
# COMPACT_ATOMS: atom_id res chain seq x y z
N MET A 1 -43.89 9.03 5.83
CA MET A 1 -44.23 7.81 6.61
C MET A 1 -44.03 6.59 5.74
N ARG A 2 -42.99 5.81 6.01
CA ARG A 2 -42.93 4.35 5.85
C ARG A 2 -41.58 3.88 6.38
N SER A 3 -41.62 3.51 7.65
CA SER A 3 -40.54 2.88 8.41
C SER A 3 -40.44 1.41 8.00
N TYR A 4 -39.23 0.90 7.80
CA TYR A 4 -38.97 -0.53 7.84
C TYR A 4 -37.82 -0.79 8.83
N SER A 5 -38.22 -1.18 10.03
CA SER A 5 -37.36 -1.74 11.06
C SER A 5 -37.15 -3.22 10.76
N TRP A 6 -35.91 -3.68 10.59
CA TRP A 6 -35.57 -5.10 10.71
C TRP A 6 -34.45 -5.24 11.75
N LEU A 7 -34.88 -5.65 12.94
CA LEU A 7 -34.08 -6.21 14.02
C LEU A 7 -33.92 -7.72 13.78
N SER A 8 -32.76 -8.26 14.18
CA SER A 8 -32.52 -9.61 14.73
C SER A 8 -31.33 -10.27 14.05
N SER A 9 -30.44 -11.04 14.68
CA SER A 9 -30.03 -11.31 16.06
C SER A 9 -29.17 -12.58 15.95
N PHE A 10 -27.96 -12.52 16.50
CA PHE A 10 -27.14 -13.60 17.08
C PHE A 10 -26.99 -14.96 16.38
N ALA A 11 -25.72 -15.36 16.16
CA ALA A 11 -25.22 -16.64 16.66
C ALA A 11 -23.69 -16.58 16.85
N VAL A 12 -23.27 -16.58 18.11
CA VAL A 12 -21.88 -16.83 18.54
C VAL A 12 -21.67 -18.33 18.56
N ALA A 13 -20.67 -18.84 17.86
CA ALA A 13 -20.21 -20.22 17.97
C ALA A 13 -18.74 -20.24 18.40
N VAL A 14 -18.53 -20.44 19.70
CA VAL A 14 -17.24 -20.77 20.32
C VAL A 14 -16.95 -22.23 20.02
N MET A 15 -15.87 -22.51 19.28
CA MET A 15 -15.29 -23.86 19.17
C MET A 15 -13.88 -23.82 19.76
N LEU A 16 -13.78 -24.28 21.00
CA LEU A 16 -12.56 -24.67 21.68
C LEU A 16 -12.01 -25.92 20.98
N PHE A 17 -10.85 -25.81 20.33
CA PHE A 17 -10.10 -27.00 19.89
C PHE A 17 -8.91 -27.26 20.82
N ALA A 18 -8.94 -28.46 21.37
CA ALA A 18 -8.08 -28.97 22.42
C ALA A 18 -6.62 -29.15 22.00
N CYS A 19 -5.73 -28.94 22.96
CA CYS A 19 -4.34 -29.37 22.93
C CYS A 19 -4.22 -30.89 22.72
N ARG A 20 -3.29 -31.30 21.86
CA ARG A 20 -2.69 -32.64 21.92
C ARG A 20 -1.17 -32.50 21.96
N PRO A 21 -0.47 -33.08 22.95
CA PRO A 21 0.96 -33.24 22.91
C PRO A 21 1.30 -34.51 22.13
N GLN A 22 2.26 -34.45 21.21
CA GLN A 22 2.91 -35.66 20.71
C GLN A 22 4.40 -35.40 20.56
N SER A 23 5.14 -35.80 21.61
CA SER A 23 6.56 -36.07 21.52
C SER A 23 6.76 -37.30 20.65
N ASN A 24 7.65 -37.21 19.67
CA ASN A 24 8.40 -38.36 19.18
C ASN A 24 9.80 -37.87 18.76
N GLN A 25 10.77 -38.34 19.52
CA GLN A 25 12.20 -38.23 19.33
C GLN A 25 12.61 -39.36 18.37
N ALA A 26 13.44 -39.07 17.37
CA ALA A 26 14.26 -40.07 16.70
C ALA A 26 15.55 -39.40 16.23
N ASP A 27 16.63 -39.80 16.89
CA ASP A 27 18.02 -39.53 16.58
C ASP A 27 18.39 -40.21 15.25
N GLY A 28 19.15 -39.52 14.40
CA GLY A 28 19.46 -39.99 13.06
C GLY A 28 20.41 -39.05 12.35
N ALA A 29 21.68 -39.09 12.76
CA ALA A 29 22.78 -38.46 12.07
C ALA A 29 22.82 -38.86 10.58
N ASN A 30 22.74 -37.86 9.71
CA ASN A 30 23.43 -37.80 8.42
C ASN A 30 23.52 -36.33 8.04
N GLU A 31 24.71 -35.74 8.20
CA GLU A 31 25.09 -34.52 7.52
C GLU A 31 25.15 -34.79 6.01
N PRO A 32 24.39 -34.04 5.21
CA PRO A 32 24.94 -33.49 3.99
C PRO A 32 25.17 -32.01 4.23
N THR A 33 26.44 -31.60 4.27
CA THR A 33 26.87 -30.21 4.13
C THR A 33 26.45 -29.70 2.75
N VAL A 34 25.16 -29.37 2.60
CA VAL A 34 24.68 -28.49 1.54
C VAL A 34 24.79 -27.10 2.11
N ARG A 35 25.79 -26.35 1.63
CA ARG A 35 25.85 -24.89 1.78
C ARG A 35 24.61 -24.33 1.10
N ASN A 36 23.51 -24.21 1.86
CA ASN A 36 22.45 -23.28 1.53
C ASN A 36 23.06 -21.89 1.73
N GLU A 37 23.64 -21.36 0.65
CA GLU A 37 23.68 -19.93 0.43
C GLU A 37 22.24 -19.44 0.49
N THR A 38 21.81 -19.14 1.71
CA THR A 38 20.63 -18.33 1.97
C THR A 38 20.99 -16.98 1.41
N ILE A 39 20.72 -16.79 0.11
CA ILE A 39 20.65 -15.46 -0.48
C ILE A 39 19.63 -14.75 0.41
N PRO A 40 20.01 -13.70 1.17
CA PRO A 40 19.03 -12.91 1.85
C PRO A 40 18.16 -12.32 0.75
N MET A 41 16.95 -12.86 0.60
CA MET A 41 15.89 -12.21 -0.14
C MET A 41 15.71 -10.88 0.56
N VAL A 42 16.36 -9.84 0.03
CA VAL A 42 16.19 -8.46 0.46
C VAL A 42 14.74 -8.15 0.12
N ARG A 43 13.84 -8.51 1.04
CA ARG A 43 12.53 -7.91 1.11
C ARG A 43 12.86 -6.45 1.33
N SER A 44 12.74 -5.64 0.27
CA SER A 44 12.64 -4.20 0.38
C SER A 44 11.37 -3.89 1.17
N SER A 45 11.41 -4.21 2.46
CA SER A 45 10.42 -3.91 3.47
C SER A 45 10.65 -2.44 3.75
N SER A 46 10.13 -1.58 2.89
CA SER A 46 9.96 -0.18 3.28
C SER A 46 9.20 -0.17 4.61
N ALA A 47 9.63 0.69 5.52
CA ALA A 47 8.96 0.82 6.81
C ALA A 47 7.47 1.15 6.59
N PRO A 48 6.57 0.78 7.52
CA PRO A 48 5.17 1.21 7.45
C PRO A 48 5.07 2.74 7.51
N ALA A 49 3.98 3.28 6.97
CA ALA A 49 3.71 4.72 6.98
C ALA A 49 3.57 5.28 8.41
N SER A 50 4.10 6.49 8.62
CA SER A 50 3.95 7.27 9.85
C SER A 50 2.56 7.90 9.99
N ALA A 51 2.21 8.35 11.19
CA ALA A 51 0.92 9.01 11.45
C ALA A 51 0.69 10.27 10.58
N GLN A 52 1.74 11.04 10.26
CA GLN A 52 1.64 12.19 9.37
C GLN A 52 1.31 11.80 7.93
N GLN A 53 1.87 10.67 7.47
CA GLN A 53 1.58 10.13 6.15
C GLN A 53 0.13 9.66 6.07
N LEU A 54 -0.38 8.97 7.10
CA LEU A 54 -1.80 8.58 7.16
C LEU A 54 -2.74 9.80 7.25
N ALA A 55 -2.33 10.85 7.98
CA ALA A 55 -3.08 12.09 8.04
C ALA A 55 -3.17 12.79 6.67
N LEU A 56 -2.11 12.73 5.85
CA LEU A 56 -2.12 13.26 4.48
C LEU A 56 -3.11 12.50 3.57
N LEU A 57 -3.41 11.25 3.90
CA LEU A 57 -4.38 10.42 3.17
C LEU A 57 -5.80 10.51 3.73
N ASP A 58 -6.06 11.51 4.59
CA ASP A 58 -7.37 11.71 5.24
C ASP A 58 -7.85 10.46 6.00
N GLY A 59 -6.90 9.79 6.68
CA GLY A 59 -7.18 8.57 7.45
C GLY A 59 -7.30 7.29 6.63
N LEU A 60 -7.09 7.33 5.31
CA LEU A 60 -7.06 6.12 4.46
C LEU A 60 -5.97 5.16 4.98
N GLY A 61 -6.39 3.96 5.34
CA GLY A 61 -5.57 2.88 5.89
C GLY A 61 -5.57 1.63 5.01
N VAL A 62 -4.82 0.62 5.46
CA VAL A 62 -4.85 -0.72 4.85
C VAL A 62 -6.21 -1.38 5.10
N GLY A 63 -6.80 -1.97 4.07
CA GLY A 63 -8.14 -2.56 4.08
C GLY A 63 -9.25 -1.59 3.68
N ASP A 64 -8.96 -0.29 3.54
CA ASP A 64 -9.94 0.67 3.01
C ASP A 64 -10.04 0.57 1.48
N GLU A 65 -11.17 1.02 0.94
CA GLU A 65 -11.40 1.06 -0.50
C GLU A 65 -11.17 2.47 -1.10
N LEU A 66 -10.61 2.46 -2.32
CA LEU A 66 -10.43 3.62 -3.18
C LEU A 66 -10.86 3.26 -4.61
N GLU A 67 -12.02 3.76 -5.04
CA GLU A 67 -12.60 3.50 -6.38
C GLU A 67 -12.69 2.01 -6.73
N GLY A 68 -13.06 1.16 -5.76
CA GLY A 68 -13.20 -0.28 -5.95
C GLY A 68 -11.89 -1.07 -5.83
N TYR A 69 -10.78 -0.40 -5.50
CA TYR A 69 -9.54 -1.05 -5.11
C TYR A 69 -9.32 -1.04 -3.61
N GLU A 70 -8.92 -2.17 -3.04
CA GLU A 70 -8.52 -2.28 -1.64
C GLU A 70 -7.08 -1.79 -1.47
N VAL A 71 -6.84 -0.97 -0.45
CA VAL A 71 -5.50 -0.55 -0.05
C VAL A 71 -4.82 -1.70 0.66
N VAL A 72 -3.84 -2.33 0.01
CA VAL A 72 -3.10 -3.46 0.57
C VAL A 72 -1.80 -3.04 1.25
N TRP A 73 -1.28 -1.84 0.94
CA TRP A 73 -0.05 -1.34 1.54
C TRP A 73 0.06 0.19 1.48
N ILE A 74 0.58 0.78 2.56
CA ILE A 74 1.00 2.19 2.61
C ILE A 74 2.42 2.24 3.16
N GLY A 75 3.36 2.66 2.32
CA GLY A 75 4.79 2.70 2.65
C GLY A 75 5.23 4.00 3.29
N ALA A 76 6.33 3.92 4.05
CA ALA A 76 7.12 5.09 4.42
C ALA A 76 7.62 5.84 3.18
N VAL A 77 8.01 7.10 3.38
CA VAL A 77 8.62 7.90 2.30
C VAL A 77 9.94 7.25 1.89
N ARG A 78 10.08 6.98 0.58
CA ARG A 78 11.25 6.39 -0.06
C ARG A 78 12.39 7.43 -0.15
N ALA A 79 13.60 6.95 -0.40
CA ALA A 79 14.79 7.80 -0.55
C ALA A 79 14.73 8.78 -1.74
N ASP A 80 13.85 8.52 -2.72
CA ASP A 80 13.58 9.40 -3.86
C ASP A 80 12.55 10.51 -3.55
N GLY A 81 12.03 10.56 -2.32
CA GLY A 81 11.05 11.55 -1.86
C GLY A 81 9.60 11.16 -2.10
N GLY A 82 9.33 9.98 -2.68
CA GLY A 82 7.99 9.49 -2.95
C GLY A 82 7.41 8.63 -1.81
N MET A 83 6.12 8.78 -1.54
CA MET A 83 5.35 7.90 -0.66
C MET A 83 4.55 6.91 -1.50
N GLU A 84 4.72 5.62 -1.24
CA GLU A 84 4.11 4.54 -2.02
C GLU A 84 2.79 4.05 -1.40
N ILE A 85 1.79 3.82 -2.23
CA ILE A 85 0.53 3.16 -1.87
C ILE A 85 0.30 2.03 -2.87
N ARG A 86 -0.01 0.81 -2.39
CA ARG A 86 -0.39 -0.31 -3.25
C ARG A 86 -1.85 -0.64 -3.06
N LEU A 87 -2.49 -0.91 -4.19
CA LEU A 87 -3.90 -1.20 -4.29
C LEU A 87 -4.10 -2.50 -5.05
N GLU A 88 -5.14 -3.27 -4.71
CA GLU A 88 -5.51 -4.52 -5.40
C GLU A 88 -7.03 -4.58 -5.63
N ALA A 89 -7.43 -5.05 -6.82
CA ALA A 89 -8.82 -5.35 -7.16
C ALA A 89 -8.89 -6.51 -8.15
N GLY A 90 -9.61 -7.58 -7.83
CA GLY A 90 -9.83 -8.68 -8.79
C GLY A 90 -8.55 -9.29 -9.39
N GLY A 91 -7.44 -9.30 -8.64
CA GLY A 91 -6.13 -9.77 -9.10
C GLY A 91 -5.31 -8.77 -9.91
N GLN A 92 -5.84 -7.57 -10.17
CA GLN A 92 -5.07 -6.44 -10.70
C GLN A 92 -4.40 -5.69 -9.56
N ARG A 93 -3.18 -5.21 -9.79
CA ARG A 93 -2.42 -4.44 -8.80
C ARG A 93 -2.02 -3.09 -9.37
N MET A 94 -2.08 -2.09 -8.50
CA MET A 94 -1.69 -0.72 -8.82
C MET A 94 -0.74 -0.20 -7.77
N ARG A 95 0.32 0.48 -8.20
CA ARG A 95 1.19 1.24 -7.31
C ARG A 95 1.00 2.71 -7.60
N LEU A 96 0.63 3.46 -6.58
CA LEU A 96 0.53 4.91 -6.61
C LEU A 96 1.68 5.52 -5.82
N VAL A 97 2.13 6.70 -6.26
CA VAL A 97 3.18 7.46 -5.59
C VAL A 97 2.72 8.89 -5.40
N ILE A 98 2.84 9.39 -4.16
CA ILE A 98 2.63 10.79 -3.81
C ILE A 98 4.00 11.42 -3.55
N ALA A 99 4.26 12.57 -4.16
CA ALA A 99 5.48 13.35 -3.96
C ALA A 99 5.15 14.84 -3.95
N LEU A 100 6.10 15.70 -3.58
CA LEU A 100 5.92 17.14 -3.78
C LEU A 100 5.78 17.46 -5.27
N ILE A 101 4.94 18.43 -5.58
CA ILE A 101 4.71 18.84 -6.96
C ILE A 101 6.02 19.26 -7.64
N SER A 102 6.22 18.74 -8.85
CA SER A 102 7.34 19.04 -9.73
C SER A 102 6.83 19.18 -11.16
N ASP A 103 7.54 19.95 -11.97
CA ASP A 103 7.31 20.02 -13.42
C ASP A 103 8.01 18.91 -14.19
N THR A 104 8.93 18.18 -13.56
CA THR A 104 9.64 17.07 -14.18
C THR A 104 9.93 15.94 -13.17
N PRO A 105 9.44 14.71 -13.41
CA PRO A 105 8.42 14.35 -14.40
C PRO A 105 7.08 15.01 -14.06
N ARG A 106 6.34 15.46 -15.08
CA ARG A 106 5.01 16.07 -14.89
C ARG A 106 4.04 15.01 -14.35
N PRO A 107 3.44 15.21 -13.16
CA PRO A 107 2.43 14.30 -12.62
C PRO A 107 1.20 14.24 -13.54
N PRO A 108 0.59 13.05 -13.74
CA PRO A 108 -0.71 12.93 -14.39
C PRO A 108 -1.82 13.63 -13.60
N VAL A 109 -1.76 13.58 -12.27
CA VAL A 109 -2.71 14.26 -11.38
C VAL A 109 -1.96 15.12 -10.37
N ARG A 110 -2.46 16.34 -10.11
CA ARG A 110 -1.84 17.34 -9.23
C ARG A 110 -2.82 17.86 -8.18
N THR A 111 -2.31 18.16 -6.99
CA THR A 111 -2.97 19.01 -5.99
C THR A 111 -2.21 20.33 -5.87
N GLU A 112 -2.51 21.15 -4.86
CA GLU A 112 -1.78 22.40 -4.64
C GLU A 112 -0.32 22.13 -4.27
N LYS A 113 -0.06 21.11 -3.44
CA LYS A 113 1.28 20.81 -2.92
C LYS A 113 1.92 19.55 -3.50
N TYR A 114 1.12 18.63 -4.05
CA TYR A 114 1.57 17.28 -4.35
C TYR A 114 1.35 16.89 -5.81
N GLY A 115 2.30 16.12 -6.34
CA GLY A 115 2.16 15.38 -7.58
C GLY A 115 1.83 13.92 -7.26
N LEU A 116 0.85 13.37 -7.97
CA LEU A 116 0.45 11.98 -7.83
C LEU A 116 0.74 11.24 -9.14
N TYR A 117 1.34 10.06 -8.99
CA TYR A 117 1.84 9.23 -10.09
C TYR A 117 1.32 7.80 -9.93
N TYR A 118 1.21 7.09 -11.03
CA TYR A 118 1.05 5.64 -11.02
C TYR A 118 2.34 5.02 -11.58
N GLU A 119 2.80 3.93 -10.96
CA GLU A 119 3.88 3.10 -11.45
C GLU A 119 3.29 1.75 -11.88
N GLY A 120 3.63 1.29 -13.08
CA GLY A 120 3.26 -0.05 -13.52
C GLY A 120 3.90 -1.10 -12.62
N LEU A 121 3.09 -1.91 -11.95
CA LEU A 121 3.51 -3.21 -11.44
C LEU A 121 3.51 -4.19 -12.61
N ASP A 122 4.30 -5.27 -12.53
CA ASP A 122 4.50 -6.28 -13.58
C ASP A 122 3.34 -6.36 -14.60
N VAL A 123 3.66 -6.11 -15.88
CA VAL A 123 2.70 -5.89 -16.99
C VAL A 123 1.56 -6.91 -17.10
N THR A 124 1.72 -8.10 -16.54
CA THR A 124 0.72 -9.16 -16.54
C THR A 124 -0.53 -8.84 -15.71
N HIS A 125 -0.43 -7.99 -14.68
CA HIS A 125 -1.53 -7.69 -13.75
C HIS A 125 -1.72 -6.18 -13.51
N ALA A 126 -1.20 -5.34 -14.39
CA ALA A 126 -1.35 -3.90 -14.30
C ALA A 126 -2.79 -3.46 -14.62
N ALA A 127 -3.31 -2.54 -13.82
CA ALA A 127 -4.55 -1.82 -14.16
C ALA A 127 -4.37 -1.00 -15.45
N GLY A 128 -5.48 -0.73 -16.15
CA GLY A 128 -5.46 0.11 -17.34
C GLY A 128 -5.08 1.56 -17.01
N GLU A 129 -4.60 2.32 -18.00
CA GLU A 129 -4.25 3.75 -17.81
C GLU A 129 -5.45 4.59 -17.35
N GLU A 130 -6.60 4.45 -18.00
CA GLU A 130 -7.82 5.19 -17.64
C GLU A 130 -8.29 4.88 -16.21
N GLU A 131 -8.16 3.62 -15.80
CA GLU A 131 -8.47 3.18 -14.45
C GLU A 131 -7.48 3.75 -13.42
N SER A 132 -6.18 3.71 -13.74
CA SER A 132 -5.13 4.32 -12.92
C SER A 132 -5.34 5.81 -12.72
N LEU A 133 -5.77 6.54 -13.76
CA LEU A 133 -6.10 7.96 -13.68
C LEU A 133 -7.34 8.22 -12.80
N ARG A 134 -8.38 7.37 -12.89
CA ARG A 134 -9.57 7.50 -12.03
C ARG A 134 -9.22 7.32 -10.56
N VAL A 135 -8.46 6.29 -10.23
CA VAL A 135 -8.02 6.03 -8.85
C VAL A 135 -7.12 7.17 -8.35
N LEU A 136 -6.22 7.71 -9.20
CA LEU A 136 -5.40 8.86 -8.87
C LEU A 136 -6.20 10.13 -8.58
N GLU A 137 -7.26 10.42 -9.34
CA GLU A 137 -8.12 11.57 -9.07
C GLU A 137 -8.89 11.42 -7.76
N ALA A 138 -9.34 10.21 -7.43
CA ALA A 138 -9.96 9.93 -6.14
C ALA A 138 -8.97 10.12 -4.97
N LEU A 139 -7.73 9.66 -5.13
CA LEU A 139 -6.66 9.91 -4.17
C LEU A 139 -6.37 11.40 -4.01
N ALA A 140 -6.26 12.14 -5.13
CA ALA A 140 -6.03 13.56 -5.13
C ALA A 140 -7.17 14.33 -4.43
N LYS A 141 -8.42 13.93 -4.64
CA LYS A 141 -9.58 14.50 -3.95
C LYS A 141 -9.46 14.35 -2.43
N ARG A 142 -9.04 13.20 -1.93
CA ARG A 142 -8.79 12.99 -0.49
C ARG A 142 -7.67 13.88 0.01
N VAL A 143 -6.52 13.91 -0.68
CA VAL A 143 -5.37 14.74 -0.31
C VAL A 143 -5.74 16.23 -0.26
N ARG A 144 -6.52 16.73 -1.23
CA ARG A 144 -7.00 18.13 -1.27
C ARG A 144 -7.80 18.53 -0.02
N ASN A 145 -8.51 17.60 0.63
CA ASN A 145 -9.30 17.90 1.83
C ASN A 145 -8.43 18.26 3.04
N VAL A 146 -7.19 17.73 3.07
CA VAL A 146 -6.32 17.77 4.24
C VAL A 146 -5.00 18.51 3.99
N GLU A 147 -4.56 18.70 2.75
CA GLU A 147 -3.25 19.27 2.42
C GLU A 147 -3.01 20.69 2.95
N ALA A 148 -4.08 21.46 3.19
CA ALA A 148 -4.00 22.78 3.80
C ALA A 148 -3.75 22.74 5.32
N LYS A 149 -4.17 21.66 6.00
CA LYS A 149 -4.18 21.53 7.47
C LYS A 149 -3.07 20.62 7.99
N VAL A 150 -2.70 19.61 7.21
CA VAL A 150 -1.70 18.61 7.58
C VAL A 150 -0.33 19.11 7.13
N PRO A 151 0.69 19.14 8.03
CA PRO A 151 2.04 19.48 7.63
C PRO A 151 2.58 18.44 6.64
N THR A 152 3.42 18.88 5.71
CA THR A 152 4.09 17.97 4.77
C THR A 152 4.84 16.88 5.54
N PRO A 153 4.61 15.59 5.25
CA PRO A 153 5.31 14.50 5.91
C PRO A 153 6.83 14.59 5.76
N ALA A 154 7.55 14.28 6.84
CA ALA A 154 9.00 14.29 6.83
C ALA A 154 9.58 13.37 5.73
N GLY A 155 10.58 13.87 5.01
CA GLY A 155 11.24 13.16 3.92
C GLY A 155 10.53 13.24 2.56
N LEU A 156 9.27 13.70 2.50
CA LEU A 156 8.57 13.86 1.24
C LEU A 156 9.25 14.95 0.41
N GLY A 157 9.56 14.63 -0.84
CA GLY A 157 10.32 15.48 -1.74
C GLY A 157 9.74 15.46 -3.15
N GLN A 158 10.31 16.25 -4.05
CA GLN A 158 10.04 16.09 -5.48
C GLN A 158 10.67 14.78 -5.94
N LEU A 159 9.96 14.03 -6.81
CA LEU A 159 10.54 12.83 -7.41
C LEU A 159 11.78 13.20 -8.20
N ARG A 160 12.89 12.56 -7.87
CA ARG A 160 14.13 12.74 -8.62
C ARG A 160 14.07 11.93 -9.92
N PRO A 161 14.44 12.52 -11.07
CA PRO A 161 14.64 11.73 -12.28
C PRO A 161 15.76 10.69 -12.04
N PRO A 162 15.71 9.54 -12.72
CA PRO A 162 16.75 8.53 -12.62
C PRO A 162 18.12 9.14 -12.96
N SER A 163 19.11 8.92 -12.11
CA SER A 163 20.45 9.54 -12.22
C SER A 163 21.32 8.94 -13.33
N THR A 164 20.79 7.97 -14.07
CA THR A 164 21.53 7.23 -15.10
C THR A 164 21.12 7.72 -16.49
N PRO A 165 22.03 8.31 -17.28
CA PRO A 165 21.80 8.45 -18.71
C PRO A 165 21.75 7.03 -19.33
N LEU A 166 20.75 6.79 -20.18
CA LEU A 166 20.70 5.63 -21.08
C LEU A 166 21.75 5.75 -22.17
#